data_AF-A0A3M1LJT6-F1
#
_entry.id   AF-A0A3M1LJT6-F1
#
_cell.length_a   1.000
_cell.length_b   1.000
_cell.length_c   1.000
_cell.angle_alpha   90.00
_cell.angle_beta   90.00
_cell.angle_gamma   90.00
#
_symmetry.space_group_name_H-M   'P 1'
#
loop_
_entity.id
_entity.type
_entity.pdbx_description
1 polymer ?
#
loop_
_entity_poly.entity_id
_entity_poly.type
_entity_poly.pdbx_seq_one_letter_code
_entity_poly.pdbx_strand_id
1 'polypeptide(L)'
;VSVVEYMKSHGLKCRFTLEDASRADPEYIKRFAIALSNAGVDRISIPDTVGIMLPRGMYNLVKMVKDTIDTPLDVHCHNDLGLALANALAGVDAGAEQIHTTIDGVGERNGIPALAETAVVLTLLYRTRDDFRLDMLKDLSKLLEQYTGIKTPESKPLVGDSAFKHKAGTHLAAVLREPAAYEIISPRSVGNRRRIVFGELAGKNGAMFLLRLLGLDGEAKDAEKLAHGLKGLRMGDILEIFLDEELEQRIIKNE
;
A
#
# COMPACT_ATOMS: atom_id res chain seq x y z
N VAL A 1 -17.78 -26.68 -16.48
CA VAL A 1 -17.01 -27.70 -17.22
C VAL A 1 -17.09 -27.46 -18.72
N SER A 2 -18.25 -27.59 -19.37
CA SER A 2 -18.38 -27.41 -20.83
C SER A 2 -17.78 -26.11 -21.39
N VAL A 3 -17.96 -24.98 -20.70
CA VAL A 3 -17.38 -23.69 -21.11
C VAL A 3 -15.85 -23.70 -21.00
N VAL A 4 -15.29 -24.36 -19.98
CA VAL A 4 -13.82 -24.51 -19.82
C VAL A 4 -13.29 -25.35 -20.98
N GLU A 5 -13.88 -26.52 -21.24
CA GLU A 5 -13.48 -27.41 -22.33
C GLU A 5 -13.56 -26.71 -23.69
N TYR A 6 -14.60 -25.89 -23.90
CA TYR A 6 -14.74 -25.08 -25.10
C TYR A 6 -13.60 -24.04 -25.23
N MET A 7 -13.26 -23.33 -24.16
CA MET A 7 -12.12 -22.41 -24.20
C MET A 7 -10.79 -23.13 -24.47
N LYS A 8 -10.58 -24.30 -23.85
CA LYS A 8 -9.36 -25.10 -24.04
C LYS A 8 -9.26 -25.67 -25.45
N SER A 9 -10.36 -26.09 -26.06
CA SER A 9 -10.37 -26.58 -27.45
C SER A 9 -10.00 -25.50 -28.47
N HIS A 10 -10.10 -24.22 -28.10
CA HIS A 10 -9.67 -23.06 -28.89
C HIS A 10 -8.26 -22.57 -28.49
N GLY A 11 -7.52 -23.31 -27.67
CA GLY A 11 -6.15 -22.97 -27.26
C GLY A 11 -6.06 -21.76 -26.32
N LEU A 12 -7.16 -21.36 -25.68
CA LEU A 12 -7.18 -20.22 -24.76
C LEU A 12 -6.74 -20.63 -23.34
N LYS A 13 -6.16 -19.67 -22.62
CA LYS A 13 -6.02 -19.77 -21.15
C LYS A 13 -7.37 -19.46 -20.50
N CYS A 14 -7.72 -20.23 -19.47
CA CYS A 14 -8.98 -20.13 -18.76
C CYS A 14 -8.72 -19.95 -17.26
N ARG A 15 -9.27 -18.88 -16.70
CA ARG A 15 -9.43 -18.71 -15.25
C ARG A 15 -10.92 -18.80 -14.94
N PHE A 16 -11.29 -19.57 -13.93
CA PHE A 16 -12.66 -19.61 -13.42
C PHE A 16 -12.74 -18.93 -12.05
N THR A 17 -13.77 -18.13 -11.81
CA THR A 17 -13.99 -17.44 -10.52
C THR A 17 -15.17 -18.07 -9.79
N LEU A 18 -14.95 -18.50 -8.54
CA LEU A 18 -16.00 -19.03 -7.67
C LEU A 18 -16.70 -17.88 -6.94
N GLU A 19 -17.54 -17.11 -7.64
CA GLU A 19 -18.21 -15.95 -7.06
C GLU A 19 -18.82 -16.25 -5.68
N ASP A 20 -18.57 -15.36 -4.72
CA ASP A 20 -19.04 -15.45 -3.34
C ASP A 20 -18.59 -16.72 -2.57
N ALA A 21 -17.42 -17.26 -2.93
CA ALA A 21 -16.82 -18.41 -2.24
C ALA A 21 -16.71 -18.21 -0.71
N SER A 22 -16.57 -16.98 -0.22
CA SER A 22 -16.50 -16.71 1.23
C SER A 22 -17.76 -17.08 2.02
N ARG A 23 -18.91 -17.25 1.36
CA ARG A 23 -20.20 -17.59 2.00
C ARG A 23 -20.82 -18.89 1.49
N ALA A 24 -20.19 -19.53 0.50
CA ALA A 24 -20.65 -20.78 -0.06
C ALA A 24 -20.37 -21.97 0.86
N ASP A 25 -21.11 -23.07 0.67
CA ASP A 25 -20.84 -24.34 1.35
C ASP A 25 -19.44 -24.86 0.97
N PRO A 26 -18.53 -25.09 1.95
CA PRO A 26 -17.21 -25.64 1.71
C PRO A 26 -17.18 -26.91 0.84
N GLU A 27 -18.15 -27.80 1.01
CA GLU A 27 -18.20 -29.06 0.25
C GLU A 27 -18.67 -28.82 -1.19
N TYR A 28 -19.50 -27.80 -1.41
CA TYR A 28 -19.83 -27.36 -2.76
C TYR A 28 -18.59 -26.77 -3.46
N ILE A 29 -17.83 -25.93 -2.78
CA ILE A 29 -16.59 -25.32 -3.31
C ILE A 29 -15.59 -26.41 -3.74
N LYS A 30 -15.31 -27.40 -2.87
CA LYS A 30 -14.39 -28.49 -3.19
C LYS A 30 -14.81 -29.29 -4.43
N ARG A 31 -16.07 -29.71 -4.49
CA ARG A 31 -16.60 -30.47 -5.63
C ARG A 31 -16.48 -29.68 -6.93
N PHE A 32 -16.78 -28.38 -6.88
CA PHE A 32 -16.67 -27.50 -8.04
C PHE A 32 -15.22 -27.30 -8.47
N ALA A 33 -14.31 -27.10 -7.51
CA ALA A 33 -12.88 -26.94 -7.74
C ALA A 33 -12.27 -28.20 -8.40
N ILE A 34 -12.62 -29.40 -7.93
CA ILE A 34 -12.22 -30.68 -8.55
C ILE A 34 -12.72 -30.77 -10.00
N ALA A 35 -14.00 -30.47 -10.23
CA ALA A 35 -14.60 -30.55 -11.56
C ALA A 35 -13.93 -29.57 -12.55
N LEU A 36 -13.59 -28.36 -12.10
CA LEU A 36 -12.87 -27.37 -12.91
C LEU A 36 -11.42 -27.78 -13.17
N SER A 37 -10.73 -28.31 -12.16
CA SER A 37 -9.37 -28.84 -12.29
C SER A 37 -9.31 -29.98 -13.31
N ASN A 38 -10.25 -30.94 -13.24
CA ASN A 38 -10.34 -32.06 -14.18
C ASN A 38 -10.66 -31.60 -15.61
N ALA A 39 -11.36 -30.48 -15.77
CA ALA A 39 -11.65 -29.88 -17.07
C ALA A 39 -10.44 -29.13 -17.67
N GLY A 40 -9.32 -29.03 -16.94
CA GLY A 40 -8.10 -28.37 -17.40
C GLY A 40 -8.15 -26.84 -17.34
N VAL A 41 -8.85 -26.27 -16.35
CA VAL A 41 -8.76 -24.83 -16.06
C VAL A 41 -7.33 -24.47 -15.66
N ASP A 42 -6.81 -23.32 -16.10
CA ASP A 42 -5.43 -22.95 -15.81
C ASP A 42 -5.30 -22.35 -14.40
N ARG A 43 -6.34 -21.64 -13.92
CA ARG A 43 -6.39 -20.98 -12.60
C ARG A 43 -7.80 -20.93 -12.03
N ILE A 44 -7.93 -20.97 -10.70
CA ILE A 44 -9.19 -20.76 -10.00
C ILE A 44 -9.08 -19.56 -9.05
N SER A 45 -9.98 -18.59 -9.18
CA SER A 45 -10.06 -17.44 -8.28
C SER A 45 -11.04 -17.71 -7.15
N ILE A 46 -10.60 -17.43 -5.93
CA ILE A 46 -11.35 -17.52 -4.67
C ILE A 46 -11.66 -16.09 -4.18
N PRO A 47 -12.87 -15.57 -4.44
CA PRO A 47 -13.26 -14.25 -4.02
C PRO A 47 -13.87 -14.21 -2.61
N ASP A 48 -13.56 -13.14 -1.87
CA ASP A 48 -14.40 -12.63 -0.79
C ASP A 48 -15.22 -11.45 -1.34
N THR A 49 -16.30 -11.79 -2.06
CA THR A 49 -17.06 -10.84 -2.88
C THR A 49 -17.66 -9.69 -2.07
N VAL A 50 -18.06 -9.95 -0.83
CA VAL A 50 -18.69 -8.96 0.06
C VAL A 50 -17.75 -8.42 1.15
N GLY A 51 -16.47 -8.80 1.13
CA GLY A 51 -15.46 -8.27 2.06
C GLY A 51 -15.71 -8.63 3.54
N ILE A 52 -16.28 -9.80 3.81
CA ILE A 52 -16.71 -10.23 5.16
C ILE A 52 -15.66 -11.08 5.89
N MET A 53 -14.65 -11.58 5.17
CA MET A 53 -13.73 -12.56 5.74
C MET A 53 -12.77 -11.93 6.75
N LEU A 54 -12.48 -12.69 7.81
CA LEU A 54 -11.29 -12.47 8.63
C LEU A 54 -10.08 -13.15 7.97
N PRO A 55 -8.84 -12.68 8.21
CA PRO A 55 -7.65 -13.28 7.59
C PRO A 55 -7.51 -14.77 7.83
N ARG A 56 -7.80 -15.25 9.06
CA ARG A 56 -7.80 -16.70 9.37
C ARG A 56 -8.86 -17.47 8.59
N GLY A 57 -10.02 -16.86 8.36
CA GLY A 57 -11.07 -17.42 7.52
C GLY A 57 -10.60 -17.56 6.07
N MET A 58 -9.96 -16.51 5.53
CA MET A 58 -9.45 -16.51 4.16
C MET A 58 -8.34 -17.55 3.97
N TYR A 59 -7.39 -17.62 4.92
CA TYR A 59 -6.37 -18.67 4.95
C TYR A 59 -7.00 -20.07 4.91
N ASN A 60 -7.97 -20.34 5.80
CA ASN A 60 -8.62 -21.65 5.87
C ASN A 60 -9.37 -22.01 4.58
N LEU A 61 -10.07 -21.04 3.98
CA LEU A 61 -10.80 -21.23 2.73
C LEU A 61 -9.84 -21.58 1.58
N VAL A 62 -8.78 -20.80 1.41
CA VAL A 62 -7.79 -21.05 0.35
C VAL A 62 -7.06 -22.37 0.59
N LYS A 63 -6.62 -22.63 1.82
CA LYS A 63 -5.89 -23.84 2.19
C LYS A 63 -6.71 -25.10 1.91
N MET A 64 -8.01 -25.06 2.24
CA MET A 64 -8.94 -26.14 1.95
C MET A 64 -9.00 -26.46 0.45
N VAL A 65 -9.08 -25.44 -0.42
CA VAL A 65 -9.10 -25.65 -1.87
C VAL A 65 -7.74 -26.13 -2.36
N LYS A 66 -6.64 -25.53 -1.89
CA LYS A 66 -5.27 -25.90 -2.27
C LYS A 66 -4.91 -27.33 -1.88
N ASP A 67 -5.44 -27.83 -0.77
CA ASP A 67 -5.27 -29.23 -0.34
C ASP A 67 -6.12 -30.21 -1.16
N THR A 68 -7.08 -29.71 -1.94
CA THR A 68 -8.00 -30.54 -2.74
C THR A 68 -7.53 -30.68 -4.19
N ILE A 69 -6.85 -29.68 -4.75
CA ILE A 69 -6.43 -29.65 -6.16
C ILE A 69 -5.04 -29.03 -6.33
N ASP A 70 -4.34 -29.40 -7.41
CA ASP A 70 -3.04 -28.81 -7.77
C ASP A 70 -3.15 -27.54 -8.63
N THR A 71 -4.34 -27.23 -9.16
CA THR A 71 -4.55 -26.04 -10.01
C THR A 71 -4.17 -24.76 -9.24
N PRO A 72 -3.37 -23.85 -9.84
CA PRO A 72 -3.01 -22.57 -9.24
C PRO A 72 -4.23 -21.73 -8.82
N LEU A 73 -4.11 -21.08 -7.66
CA LEU A 73 -5.20 -20.32 -7.05
C LEU A 73 -4.92 -18.81 -7.02
N ASP A 74 -5.99 -18.05 -7.17
CA ASP A 74 -6.00 -16.59 -7.05
C ASP A 74 -6.88 -16.17 -5.89
N VAL A 75 -6.59 -15.02 -5.31
CA VAL A 75 -7.46 -14.38 -4.32
C VAL A 75 -7.97 -13.03 -4.79
N HIS A 76 -9.24 -12.77 -4.49
CA HIS A 76 -9.94 -11.54 -4.84
C HIS A 76 -10.77 -11.05 -3.65
N CYS A 77 -10.20 -10.17 -2.84
CA CYS A 77 -10.83 -9.78 -1.57
C CYS A 77 -11.41 -8.37 -1.66
N HIS A 78 -12.71 -8.19 -1.42
CA HIS A 78 -13.25 -6.84 -1.27
C HIS A 78 -12.92 -6.23 0.10
N ASN A 79 -12.97 -4.90 0.17
CA ASN A 79 -12.45 -4.13 1.30
C ASN A 79 -13.52 -3.58 2.23
N ASP A 80 -14.76 -4.09 2.18
CA ASP A 80 -15.93 -3.58 2.94
C ASP A 80 -15.65 -3.37 4.44
N LEU A 81 -14.79 -4.20 5.05
CA LEU A 81 -14.36 -4.09 6.45
C LEU A 81 -12.91 -3.62 6.66
N GLY A 82 -12.22 -3.17 5.61
CA GLY A 82 -10.82 -2.74 5.68
C GLY A 82 -9.80 -3.87 5.75
N LEU A 83 -10.19 -5.11 5.41
CA LEU A 83 -9.37 -6.31 5.56
C LEU A 83 -8.86 -6.90 4.23
N ALA A 84 -9.09 -6.25 3.08
CA ALA A 84 -8.82 -6.84 1.77
C ALA A 84 -7.37 -7.31 1.60
N LEU A 85 -6.39 -6.44 1.89
CA LEU A 85 -4.97 -6.79 1.75
C LEU A 85 -4.56 -7.89 2.73
N ALA A 86 -4.99 -7.79 3.99
CA ALA A 86 -4.69 -8.80 5.01
C ALA A 86 -5.26 -10.18 4.62
N ASN A 87 -6.48 -10.22 4.08
CA ASN A 87 -7.11 -11.44 3.58
C ASN A 87 -6.37 -12.00 2.35
N ALA A 88 -5.96 -11.13 1.42
CA ALA A 88 -5.21 -11.55 0.24
C ALA A 88 -3.86 -12.18 0.62
N LEU A 89 -3.12 -11.57 1.55
CA LEU A 89 -1.85 -12.10 2.05
C LEU A 89 -2.05 -13.42 2.81
N ALA A 90 -3.11 -13.54 3.61
CA ALA A 90 -3.46 -14.79 4.27
C ALA A 90 -3.80 -15.91 3.25
N GLY A 91 -4.36 -15.55 2.10
CA GLY A 91 -4.53 -16.48 0.98
C GLY A 91 -3.20 -16.91 0.35
N VAL A 92 -2.25 -15.99 0.19
CA VAL A 92 -0.89 -16.32 -0.27
C VAL A 92 -0.19 -17.26 0.71
N ASP A 93 -0.28 -17.00 2.02
CA ASP A 93 0.26 -17.88 3.06
C ASP A 93 -0.35 -19.30 3.00
N ALA A 94 -1.60 -19.41 2.55
CA ALA A 94 -2.30 -20.68 2.35
C ALA A 94 -1.96 -21.39 1.02
N GLY A 95 -1.18 -20.76 0.14
CA GLY A 95 -0.73 -21.31 -1.13
C GLY A 95 -1.42 -20.76 -2.38
N ALA A 96 -2.14 -19.64 -2.28
CA ALA A 96 -2.52 -18.87 -3.47
C ALA A 96 -1.27 -18.23 -4.10
N GLU A 97 -1.26 -18.17 -5.43
CA GLU A 97 -0.09 -17.74 -6.20
C GLU A 97 -0.27 -16.32 -6.75
N GLN A 98 -1.47 -15.76 -6.63
CA GLN A 98 -1.87 -14.53 -7.32
C GLN A 98 -2.87 -13.71 -6.50
N ILE A 99 -2.63 -12.41 -6.40
CA ILE A 99 -3.53 -11.45 -5.75
C ILE A 99 -4.13 -10.53 -6.82
N HIS A 100 -5.46 -10.39 -6.84
CA HIS A 100 -6.11 -9.35 -7.63
C HIS A 100 -6.01 -8.01 -6.91
N THR A 101 -5.56 -6.99 -7.63
CA THR A 101 -5.37 -5.63 -7.10
C THR A 101 -5.92 -4.60 -8.09
N THR A 102 -6.09 -3.36 -7.60
CA THR A 102 -6.37 -2.20 -8.44
C THR A 102 -5.54 -1.00 -8.01
N ILE A 103 -5.39 -0.02 -8.91
CA ILE A 103 -4.73 1.25 -8.59
C ILE A 103 -5.54 1.94 -7.49
N ASP A 104 -4.85 2.34 -6.42
CA ASP A 104 -5.40 2.92 -5.19
C ASP A 104 -6.48 2.09 -4.47
N GLY A 105 -6.72 0.86 -4.90
CA GLY A 105 -7.76 -0.01 -4.37
C GLY A 105 -9.15 0.31 -4.89
N VAL A 106 -9.29 1.03 -6.01
CA VAL A 106 -10.60 1.35 -6.62
C VAL A 106 -11.30 0.08 -7.11
N GLY A 107 -12.61 -0.02 -6.90
CA GLY A 107 -13.45 -1.12 -7.37
C GLY A 107 -14.89 -0.91 -6.95
N GLU A 108 -15.72 -1.94 -7.00
CA GLU A 108 -17.09 -1.83 -6.46
C GLU A 108 -17.07 -1.42 -4.99
N ARG A 109 -17.99 -0.53 -4.59
CA ARG A 109 -18.13 -0.01 -3.22
C ARG A 109 -16.84 0.68 -2.76
N ASN A 110 -16.08 0.05 -1.87
CA ASN A 110 -14.78 0.52 -1.38
C ASN A 110 -13.60 -0.33 -1.89
N GLY A 111 -13.87 -1.12 -2.93
CA GLY A 111 -12.89 -1.77 -3.80
C GLY A 111 -12.17 -2.97 -3.20
N ILE A 112 -10.93 -3.19 -3.65
CA ILE A 112 -10.12 -4.41 -3.42
C ILE A 112 -8.68 -4.01 -3.00
N PRO A 113 -7.71 -4.93 -2.78
CA PRO A 113 -6.37 -4.54 -2.35
C PRO A 113 -5.72 -3.55 -3.31
N ALA A 114 -5.09 -2.52 -2.75
CA ALA A 114 -4.38 -1.53 -3.56
C ALA A 114 -3.05 -2.11 -4.08
N LEU A 115 -2.76 -1.85 -5.36
CA LEU A 115 -1.55 -2.34 -6.03
C LEU A 115 -0.27 -1.89 -5.31
N ALA A 116 -0.18 -0.62 -4.92
CA ALA A 116 1.03 -0.07 -4.29
C ALA A 116 1.38 -0.79 -2.98
N GLU A 117 0.40 -0.94 -2.09
CA GLU A 117 0.57 -1.63 -0.81
C GLU A 117 0.91 -3.11 -1.02
N THR A 118 0.21 -3.77 -1.94
CA THR A 118 0.44 -5.19 -2.26
C THR A 118 1.85 -5.41 -2.80
N ALA A 119 2.27 -4.64 -3.81
CA ALA A 119 3.59 -4.78 -4.44
C ALA A 119 4.73 -4.53 -3.45
N VAL A 120 4.61 -3.51 -2.58
CA VAL A 120 5.63 -3.21 -1.57
C VAL A 120 5.69 -4.30 -0.50
N VAL A 121 4.55 -4.83 -0.03
CA VAL A 121 4.54 -5.95 0.93
C VAL A 121 5.19 -7.20 0.32
N LEU A 122 4.83 -7.54 -0.93
CA LEU A 122 5.41 -8.69 -1.63
C LEU A 122 6.93 -8.56 -1.81
N THR A 123 7.40 -7.34 -2.11
CA THR A 123 8.83 -7.05 -2.28
C THR A 123 9.60 -7.08 -0.96
N LEU A 124 9.11 -6.36 0.06
CA LEU A 124 9.88 -6.14 1.30
C LEU A 124 9.74 -7.29 2.30
N LEU A 125 8.52 -7.79 2.48
CA LEU A 125 8.19 -8.75 3.54
C LEU A 125 8.25 -10.19 3.03
N TYR A 126 7.64 -10.45 1.87
CA TYR A 126 7.65 -11.79 1.26
C TYR A 126 8.89 -12.05 0.41
N ARG A 127 9.61 -10.99 -0.01
CA ARG A 127 10.83 -11.06 -0.83
C ARG A 127 10.62 -11.91 -2.08
N THR A 128 9.47 -11.71 -2.73
CA THR A 128 9.17 -12.39 -3.98
C THR A 128 10.15 -11.95 -5.08
N ARG A 129 10.23 -12.74 -6.16
CA ARG A 129 11.09 -12.43 -7.33
C ARG A 129 10.35 -11.60 -8.38
N ASP A 130 9.21 -11.03 -8.02
CA ASP A 130 8.43 -10.19 -8.92
C ASP A 130 9.18 -8.88 -9.20
N ASP A 131 9.28 -8.51 -10.47
CA ASP A 131 10.00 -7.32 -10.91
C ASP A 131 9.04 -6.12 -10.99
N PHE A 132 8.69 -5.57 -9.83
CA PHE A 132 7.82 -4.40 -9.75
C PHE A 132 8.61 -3.10 -9.94
N ARG A 133 8.11 -2.23 -10.83
CA ARG A 133 8.54 -0.83 -10.94
C ARG A 133 7.93 0.02 -9.85
N LEU A 134 8.37 -0.21 -8.61
CA LEU A 134 7.84 0.47 -7.42
C LEU A 134 7.97 2.00 -7.52
N ASP A 135 9.03 2.49 -8.17
CA ASP A 135 9.32 3.90 -8.38
C ASP A 135 8.22 4.64 -9.18
N MET A 136 7.35 3.91 -9.88
CA MET A 136 6.26 4.46 -10.69
C MET A 136 4.91 4.49 -9.96
N LEU A 137 4.80 3.96 -8.74
CA LEU A 137 3.52 3.76 -8.06
C LEU A 137 2.76 5.08 -7.82
N LYS A 138 3.44 6.13 -7.34
CA LYS A 138 2.79 7.42 -7.12
C LYS A 138 2.30 8.06 -8.41
N ASP A 139 3.05 7.93 -9.50
CA ASP A 139 2.64 8.48 -10.80
C ASP A 139 1.48 7.69 -11.41
N LEU A 140 1.37 6.39 -11.10
CA LEU A 140 0.22 5.58 -11.47
C LEU A 140 -1.07 6.04 -10.75
N SER A 141 -1.00 6.39 -9.46
CA SER A 141 -2.13 7.00 -8.73
C SER A 141 -2.55 8.34 -9.33
N LYS A 142 -1.58 9.21 -9.70
CA LYS A 142 -1.88 10.47 -10.40
C LYS A 142 -2.55 10.23 -11.75
N LEU A 143 -2.10 9.22 -12.49
CA LEU A 143 -2.69 8.86 -13.78
C LEU A 143 -4.14 8.42 -13.63
N LEU A 144 -4.44 7.61 -12.61
CA LEU A 144 -5.82 7.22 -12.28
C LEU A 144 -6.68 8.45 -11.95
N GLU A 145 -6.17 9.36 -11.13
CA GLU A 145 -6.87 10.60 -10.78
C GLU A 145 -7.18 11.44 -12.03
N GLN A 146 -6.25 11.54 -12.98
CA GLN A 146 -6.46 12.25 -14.24
C GLN A 146 -7.56 11.64 -15.12
N TYR A 147 -7.65 10.31 -15.18
CA TYR A 147 -8.63 9.63 -16.02
C TYR A 147 -10.01 9.50 -15.37
N THR A 148 -10.08 9.41 -14.04
CA THR A 148 -11.32 9.09 -13.32
C THR A 148 -11.89 10.25 -12.52
N GLY A 149 -11.07 11.26 -12.21
CA GLY A 149 -11.42 12.33 -11.27
C GLY A 149 -11.46 11.88 -9.81
N ILE A 150 -11.18 10.61 -9.50
CA ILE A 150 -11.11 10.10 -8.13
C ILE A 150 -9.77 10.55 -7.54
N LYS A 151 -9.83 11.43 -6.56
CA LYS A 151 -8.62 11.93 -5.88
C LYS A 151 -7.99 10.86 -5.01
N THR A 152 -6.66 10.76 -5.06
CA THR A 152 -5.92 9.94 -4.11
C THR A 152 -5.96 10.59 -2.73
N PRO A 153 -6.39 9.90 -1.66
CA PRO A 153 -6.33 10.45 -0.30
C PRO A 153 -4.89 10.84 0.08
N GLU A 154 -4.70 11.98 0.73
CA GLU A 154 -3.35 12.40 1.14
C GLU A 154 -2.68 11.39 2.08
N SER A 155 -3.46 10.73 2.93
CA SER A 155 -3.01 9.71 3.87
C SER A 155 -2.91 8.30 3.26
N LYS A 156 -3.13 8.14 1.94
CA LYS A 156 -3.01 6.84 1.26
C LYS A 156 -1.59 6.28 1.51
N PRO A 157 -1.46 5.04 2.02
CA PRO A 157 -0.15 4.45 2.26
C PRO A 157 0.74 4.52 1.02
N LEU A 158 2.02 4.82 1.23
CA LEU A 158 3.08 4.89 0.22
C LEU A 158 2.94 6.03 -0.81
N VAL A 159 1.81 6.13 -1.50
CA VAL A 159 1.64 7.06 -2.64
C VAL A 159 1.04 8.41 -2.24
N GLY A 160 0.32 8.45 -1.12
CA GLY A 160 -0.30 9.66 -0.59
C GLY A 160 0.71 10.75 -0.28
N ASP A 161 0.27 12.00 -0.41
CA ASP A 161 1.10 13.18 -0.18
C ASP A 161 1.61 13.31 1.26
N SER A 162 0.90 12.73 2.21
CA SER A 162 1.22 12.74 3.64
C SER A 162 1.94 11.47 4.11
N ALA A 163 2.16 10.48 3.23
CA ALA A 163 2.76 9.18 3.61
C ALA A 163 4.20 9.29 4.15
N PHE A 164 4.95 10.32 3.72
CA PHE A 164 6.33 10.59 4.15
C PHE A 164 6.49 12.04 4.63
N LYS A 165 5.43 12.60 5.23
CA LYS A 165 5.47 13.90 5.91
C LYS A 165 5.97 13.68 7.35
N HIS A 166 7.05 14.36 7.71
CA HIS A 166 7.58 14.39 9.07
C HIS A 166 7.43 15.78 9.66
N LYS A 167 6.82 15.87 10.84
CA LYS A 167 6.71 17.14 11.54
C LYS A 167 8.05 17.53 12.17
N ALA A 168 8.42 18.81 12.07
CA ALA A 168 9.65 19.32 12.62
C ALA A 168 9.71 19.09 14.14
N GLY A 169 10.72 18.33 14.59
CA GLY A 169 10.84 17.87 15.97
C GLY A 169 11.80 16.69 16.11
N THR A 170 11.64 15.92 17.19
CA THR A 170 12.51 14.77 17.51
C THR A 170 12.46 13.66 16.46
N HIS A 171 11.30 13.42 15.86
CA HIS A 171 11.14 12.43 14.80
C HIS A 171 11.94 12.83 13.55
N LEU A 172 11.89 14.11 13.17
CA LEU A 172 12.68 14.61 12.04
C LEU A 172 14.18 14.45 12.27
N ALA A 173 14.68 14.79 13.46
CA ALA A 173 16.10 14.62 13.78
C ALA A 173 16.53 13.15 13.67
N ALA A 174 15.67 12.22 14.12
CA ALA A 174 15.92 10.79 13.95
C ALA A 174 15.91 10.37 12.48
N VAL A 175 14.94 10.82 11.67
CA VAL A 175 14.86 10.54 10.23
C VAL A 175 16.06 11.08 9.46
N LEU A 176 16.54 12.28 9.79
CA LEU A 176 17.71 12.88 9.13
C LEU A 176 19.00 12.10 9.40
N ARG A 177 19.13 11.53 10.60
CA ARG A 177 20.28 10.71 10.99
C ARG A 177 20.20 9.28 10.47
N GLU A 178 19.03 8.66 10.61
CA GLU A 178 18.73 7.28 10.22
C GLU A 178 17.27 7.19 9.73
N PRO A 179 17.03 7.37 8.41
CA PRO A 179 15.69 7.33 7.84
C PRO A 179 14.91 6.07 8.19
N ALA A 180 15.58 4.91 8.28
CA ALA A 180 14.93 3.64 8.58
C ALA A 180 14.30 3.58 9.99
N ALA A 181 14.60 4.54 10.87
CA ALA A 181 14.00 4.63 12.20
C ALA A 181 12.49 4.93 12.14
N TYR A 182 12.01 5.64 11.11
CA TYR A 182 10.60 6.02 10.96
C TYR A 182 10.05 5.80 9.55
N GLU A 183 10.89 5.40 8.58
CA GLU A 183 10.46 5.11 7.21
C GLU A 183 10.67 3.64 6.89
N ILE A 184 9.57 2.92 6.62
CA ILE A 184 9.61 1.51 6.22
C ILE A 184 10.30 1.28 4.87
N ILE A 185 10.30 2.31 4.02
CA ILE A 185 10.94 2.30 2.70
C ILE A 185 11.31 3.74 2.32
N SER A 186 12.36 3.91 1.52
CA SER A 186 12.71 5.24 1.01
C SER A 186 11.56 5.80 0.16
N PRO A 187 11.12 7.06 0.36
CA PRO A 187 10.02 7.66 -0.40
C PRO A 187 10.23 7.58 -1.92
N ARG A 188 11.47 7.77 -2.39
CA ARG A 188 11.81 7.76 -3.82
C ARG A 188 11.55 6.39 -4.45
N SER A 189 11.73 5.31 -3.69
CA SER A 189 11.54 3.95 -4.18
C SER A 189 10.08 3.62 -4.52
N VAL A 190 9.13 4.43 -4.05
CA VAL A 190 7.69 4.34 -4.41
C VAL A 190 7.21 5.54 -5.25
N GLY A 191 8.14 6.31 -5.80
CA GLY A 191 7.84 7.52 -6.59
C GLY A 191 7.42 8.73 -5.75
N ASN A 192 7.58 8.67 -4.43
CA ASN A 192 7.21 9.75 -3.51
C ASN A 192 8.44 10.54 -3.03
N ARG A 193 8.22 11.58 -2.22
CA ARG A 193 9.28 12.44 -1.67
C ARG A 193 9.03 12.71 -0.20
N ARG A 194 10.11 12.79 0.56
CA ARG A 194 10.07 13.22 1.96
C ARG A 194 9.67 14.69 2.03
N ARG A 195 8.79 15.01 2.97
CA ARG A 195 8.34 16.38 3.24
C ARG A 195 8.54 16.69 4.71
N ILE A 196 9.09 17.86 5.01
CA ILE A 196 9.18 18.39 6.37
C ILE A 196 8.09 19.42 6.55
N VAL A 197 7.37 19.31 7.65
CA VAL A 197 6.28 20.23 7.96
C VAL A 197 6.60 21.05 9.20
N PHE A 198 6.50 22.37 9.06
CA PHE A 198 6.62 23.35 10.14
C PHE A 198 5.27 23.99 10.39
N GLY A 199 4.90 24.10 11.66
CA GLY A 199 3.58 24.57 12.06
C GLY A 199 3.49 24.74 13.57
N GLU A 200 2.27 24.74 14.09
CA GLU A 200 1.99 25.04 15.50
C GLU A 200 2.66 24.10 16.53
N LEU A 201 3.01 22.87 16.12
CA LEU A 201 3.70 21.90 16.99
C LEU A 201 5.22 21.94 16.82
N ALA A 202 5.75 22.88 16.04
CA ALA A 202 7.20 23.07 15.94
C ALA A 202 7.73 23.58 17.29
N GLY A 203 8.40 22.70 18.03
CA GLY A 203 9.14 23.08 19.22
C GLY A 203 10.41 23.88 18.88
N LYS A 204 11.15 24.31 19.91
CA LYS A 204 12.41 25.07 19.76
C LYS A 204 13.39 24.43 18.76
N ASN A 205 13.55 23.10 18.80
CA ASN A 205 14.45 22.40 17.87
C ASN A 205 13.95 22.45 16.43
N GLY A 206 12.64 22.33 16.21
CA GLY A 206 12.04 22.47 14.88
C GLY A 206 12.17 23.90 14.34
N ALA A 207 11.98 24.90 15.20
CA ALA A 207 12.17 26.30 14.84
C ALA A 207 13.64 26.64 14.54
N MET A 208 14.58 26.15 15.35
CA MET A 208 16.01 26.30 15.10
C MET A 208 16.42 25.64 13.77
N PHE A 209 15.88 24.45 13.50
CA PHE A 209 16.10 23.75 12.24
C PHE A 209 15.55 24.54 11.03
N LEU A 210 14.36 25.15 11.16
CA LEU A 210 13.82 26.03 10.14
C LEU A 210 14.73 27.25 9.87
N LEU A 211 15.23 27.90 10.91
CA LEU A 211 16.16 29.04 10.77
C LEU A 211 17.41 28.64 9.99
N ARG A 212 18.01 27.50 10.33
CA ARG A 212 19.18 26.96 9.61
C ARG A 212 18.86 26.64 8.15
N LEU A 213 17.72 26.01 7.86
CA LEU A 213 17.29 25.74 6.48
C LEU A 213 17.13 27.01 5.64
N LEU A 214 16.69 28.10 6.27
CA LEU A 214 16.54 29.41 5.62
C LEU A 214 17.87 30.19 5.52
N GLY A 215 18.99 29.63 6.01
CA GLY A 215 20.29 30.31 6.03
C GLY A 215 20.35 31.45 7.04
N LEU A 216 19.53 31.41 8.09
CA LEU A 216 19.49 32.41 9.14
C LEU A 216 20.29 31.94 10.36
N ASP A 217 21.30 32.73 10.74
CA ASP A 217 22.03 32.54 12.00
C ASP A 217 21.16 33.02 13.16
N GLY A 218 20.41 32.09 13.76
CA GLY A 218 19.54 32.35 14.89
C GLY A 218 20.10 31.83 16.20
N GLU A 219 19.95 32.61 17.28
CA GLU A 219 20.25 32.14 18.62
C GLU A 219 19.06 31.35 19.21
N ALA A 220 19.28 30.69 20.36
CA ALA A 220 18.25 29.96 21.08
C ALA A 220 16.98 30.79 21.33
N LYS A 221 17.13 32.10 21.54
CA LYS A 221 16.03 33.05 21.78
C LYS A 221 15.20 33.30 20.52
N ASP A 222 15.81 33.29 19.35
CA ASP A 222 15.11 33.50 18.07
C ASP A 222 14.26 32.27 17.71
N ALA A 223 14.81 31.07 17.94
CA ALA A 223 14.08 29.82 17.79
C ALA A 223 12.87 29.74 18.75
N GLU A 224 13.01 30.21 19.99
CA GLU A 224 11.90 30.27 20.96
C GLU A 224 10.79 31.24 20.52
N LYS A 225 11.16 32.44 20.05
CA LYS A 225 10.20 33.41 19.51
C LYS A 225 9.47 32.86 18.30
N LEU A 226 10.19 32.23 17.37
CA LEU A 226 9.61 31.63 16.17
C LEU A 226 8.65 30.48 16.54
N ALA A 227 9.06 29.57 17.43
CA ALA A 227 8.19 28.50 17.91
C ALA A 227 6.91 29.05 18.58
N HIS A 228 7.04 30.10 19.40
CA HIS A 228 5.89 30.76 20.02
C HIS A 228 4.98 31.42 18.98
N GLY A 229 5.55 32.10 17.97
CA GLY A 229 4.82 32.69 16.87
C GLY A 229 4.05 31.66 16.06
N LEU A 230 4.71 30.57 15.64
CA LEU A 230 4.08 29.46 14.91
C LEU A 230 2.92 28.85 15.71
N LYS A 231 3.09 28.65 17.02
CA LYS A 231 2.04 28.16 17.92
C LYS A 231 0.90 29.16 18.08
N GLY A 232 1.20 30.46 18.11
CA GLY A 232 0.23 31.53 18.24
C GLY A 232 -0.71 31.67 17.04
N LEU A 233 -0.26 31.29 15.85
CA LEU A 233 -1.05 31.34 14.61
C LEU A 233 -2.26 30.38 14.63
N ARG A 234 -2.17 29.22 15.30
CA ARG A 234 -3.23 28.19 15.36
C ARG A 234 -3.76 27.77 13.98
N MET A 235 -2.87 27.70 13.00
CA MET A 235 -3.20 27.35 11.61
C MET A 235 -2.82 25.90 11.26
N GLY A 236 -2.38 25.10 12.24
CA GLY A 236 -1.88 23.76 11.97
C GLY A 236 -0.51 23.79 11.27
N ASP A 237 -0.45 23.17 10.10
CA ASP A 237 0.74 23.06 9.26
C ASP A 237 0.84 24.28 8.33
N ILE A 238 1.98 25.01 8.40
CA ILE A 238 2.14 26.34 7.78
C ILE A 238 3.09 26.29 6.59
N LEU A 239 4.19 25.55 6.72
CA LEU A 239 5.23 25.47 5.70
C LEU A 239 5.61 24.00 5.48
N GLU A 240 5.56 23.57 4.22
CA GLU A 240 6.07 22.27 3.78
C GLU A 240 7.32 22.47 2.93
N ILE A 241 8.41 21.77 3.28
CA ILE A 241 9.65 21.76 2.51
C ILE A 241 9.87 20.34 1.98
N PHE A 242 10.03 20.21 0.67
CA PHE A 242 10.47 18.96 0.06
C PHE A 242 11.95 18.78 0.31
N LEU A 243 12.33 17.62 0.84
CA LEU A 243 13.73 17.24 0.91
C LEU A 243 14.10 16.51 -0.38
N ASP A 244 15.03 17.10 -1.12
CA ASP A 244 15.77 16.41 -2.16
C ASP A 244 17.13 15.92 -1.62
N GLU A 245 17.84 15.12 -2.42
CA GLU A 245 19.12 14.54 -2.01
C GLU A 245 20.17 15.61 -1.68
N GLU A 246 20.16 16.74 -2.38
CA GLU A 246 21.13 17.80 -2.14
C GLU A 246 20.89 18.45 -0.78
N LEU A 247 19.63 18.77 -0.47
CA LEU A 247 19.22 19.35 0.79
C LEU A 247 19.45 18.38 1.96
N GLU A 248 19.12 17.09 1.78
CA GLU A 248 19.41 16.05 2.78
C GLU A 248 20.90 15.94 3.08
N GLN A 249 21.73 15.88 2.04
CA GLN A 249 23.18 15.80 2.22
C GLN A 249 23.75 17.06 2.88
N ARG A 250 23.23 18.24 2.56
CA ARG A 250 23.62 19.49 3.23
C ARG A 250 23.23 19.51 4.69
N ILE A 251 22.05 19.00 5.03
CA ILE A 251 21.60 18.90 6.42
C ILE A 251 22.50 17.95 7.21
N ILE A 252 22.78 16.75 6.68
CA ILE A 252 23.60 15.72 7.35
C ILE A 252 25.05 16.19 7.54
N LYS A 253 25.62 16.94 6.58
CA LYS A 253 27.01 17.42 6.66
C LYS A 253 27.22 18.65 7.56
N ASN A 254 26.15 19.36 7.91
CA ASN A 254 26.18 20.56 8.76
C ASN A 254 25.78 20.28 10.22
N GLU A 255 25.66 19.00 10.62
CA GLU A 255 25.67 18.54 12.02
C GLU A 255 27.09 18.18 12.48
#